data_AF-A0A5V2SDU0-F1
#
_entry.id   AF-A0A5V2SDU0-F1
#
_cell.length_a   1.000
_cell.length_b   1.000
_cell.length_c   1.000
_cell.angle_alpha   90.00
_cell.angle_beta   90.00
_cell.angle_gamma   90.00
#
_symmetry.space_group_name_H-M   'P 1'
#
loop_
_entity.id
_entity.type
_entity.pdbx_description
1 polymer ?
#
loop_
_entity_poly.entity_id
_entity_poly.type
_entity_poly.pdbx_seq_one_letter_code
_entity_poly.pdbx_strand_id
1 'polypeptide(L)'
;MISLDRKDCEHADPRRQILLFTHPAPARQRDQIRREHAEWSDKTFGDVGPIGPLKHLSKEALEAAADPSDPLEWADMQFLLWDAQRRAGITDKQITRAMVEKLAVNKKREWPEPKDGEPRLHIKEQPVPIVPEKMSKHALFEVAIARFSKMNEGFPIKRFKADWVISWMLENFPPVAQKQGDN
;
A
#
# COMPACT_ATOMS: atom_id res chain seq x y z
N MET A 1 15.53 -47.50 30.47
CA MET A 1 15.89 -48.32 29.30
C MET A 1 14.64 -48.41 28.42
N ILE A 2 14.51 -47.50 27.44
CA ILE A 2 13.50 -47.57 26.37
C ILE A 2 14.28 -47.20 25.11
N SER A 3 14.64 -48.23 24.35
CA SER A 3 15.29 -48.08 23.04
C SER A 3 14.22 -47.77 22.02
N LEU A 4 14.28 -46.59 21.41
CA LEU A 4 13.56 -46.31 20.16
C LEU A 4 14.54 -46.56 19.03
N ASP A 5 14.51 -47.79 18.50
CA ASP A 5 15.19 -48.14 17.27
C ASP A 5 14.75 -47.17 16.16
N ARG A 6 15.69 -46.33 15.72
CA ARG A 6 15.56 -45.67 14.43
C ARG A 6 15.69 -46.78 13.38
N LYS A 7 14.58 -47.07 12.69
CA LYS A 7 14.64 -47.79 11.43
C LYS A 7 15.42 -46.91 10.45
N ASP A 8 16.70 -47.21 10.30
CA ASP A 8 17.49 -46.69 9.21
C ASP A 8 16.83 -47.14 7.91
N CYS A 9 16.36 -46.17 7.15
CA CYS A 9 15.74 -46.39 5.85
C CYS A 9 16.88 -46.74 4.88
N GLU A 10 17.05 -48.04 4.60
CA GLU A 10 18.21 -48.63 3.90
C GLU A 10 18.38 -48.21 2.42
N HIS A 11 17.65 -47.19 1.95
CA HIS A 11 17.70 -46.72 0.55
C HIS A 11 17.76 -45.19 0.39
N ALA A 12 18.18 -44.44 1.41
CA ALA A 12 18.51 -43.03 1.21
C ALA A 12 19.89 -42.89 0.55
N ASP A 13 19.91 -42.70 -0.77
CA ASP A 13 21.11 -42.31 -1.54
C ASP A 13 21.87 -41.17 -0.81
N PRO A 14 23.14 -41.36 -0.39
CA PRO A 14 23.93 -40.35 0.30
C PRO A 14 24.03 -39.03 -0.48
N ARG A 15 23.93 -39.07 -1.81
CA ARG A 15 23.93 -37.88 -2.67
C ARG A 15 22.64 -37.06 -2.55
N ARG A 16 21.52 -37.68 -2.16
CA ARG A 16 20.25 -37.00 -1.88
C ARG A 16 20.27 -36.27 -0.54
N GLN A 17 21.01 -36.77 0.46
CA GLN A 17 21.20 -36.06 1.73
C GLN A 17 22.16 -34.88 1.60
N ILE A 18 23.19 -34.98 0.74
CA ILE A 18 24.18 -33.90 0.54
C ILE A 18 23.58 -32.70 -0.24
N LEU A 19 22.66 -32.95 -1.18
CA LEU A 19 22.04 -31.87 -1.97
C LEU A 19 21.11 -30.93 -1.18
N LEU A 20 20.58 -31.37 -0.03
CA LEU A 20 19.73 -30.56 0.85
C LEU A 20 20.51 -29.48 1.63
N PHE A 21 21.84 -29.54 1.63
CA PHE A 21 22.71 -28.59 2.34
C PHE A 21 23.32 -27.51 1.44
N THR A 22 23.21 -27.62 0.11
CA THR A 22 23.87 -26.68 -0.82
C THR A 22 22.97 -25.52 -1.26
N HIS A 23 21.64 -25.63 -1.08
CA HIS A 23 20.70 -24.57 -1.39
C HIS A 23 20.01 -24.10 -0.10
N PRO A 24 20.16 -22.83 0.31
CA PRO A 24 19.42 -22.31 1.44
C PRO A 24 17.92 -22.44 1.15
N ALA A 25 17.15 -22.92 2.13
CA ALA A 25 15.69 -22.89 2.04
C ALA A 25 15.23 -21.46 1.68
N PRO A 26 14.21 -21.26 0.81
CA PRO A 26 13.86 -19.93 0.28
C PRO A 26 13.66 -18.85 1.34
N ALA A 27 13.10 -19.21 2.50
CA ALA A 27 12.97 -18.29 3.64
C ALA A 27 14.32 -17.80 4.18
N ARG A 28 15.33 -18.68 4.27
CA ARG A 28 16.68 -18.33 4.73
C ARG A 28 17.36 -17.35 3.78
N GLN A 29 17.18 -17.53 2.47
CA GLN A 29 17.73 -16.62 1.46
C GLN A 29 17.06 -15.25 1.52
N ARG A 30 15.72 -15.20 1.63
CA ARG A 30 14.97 -13.94 1.75
C ARG A 30 15.36 -13.16 3.01
N ASP A 31 15.56 -13.85 4.13
CA ASP A 31 16.00 -13.24 5.37
C ASP A 31 17.42 -12.69 5.27
N GLN A 32 18.31 -13.36 4.53
CA GLN A 32 19.66 -12.88 4.24
C GLN A 32 19.62 -11.60 3.40
N ILE A 33 18.91 -11.62 2.28
CA ILE A 33 18.73 -10.45 1.41
C ILE A 33 18.16 -9.26 2.20
N ARG A 34 17.18 -9.50 3.08
CA ARG A 34 16.61 -8.45 3.95
C ARG A 34 17.65 -7.82 4.88
N ARG A 35 18.57 -8.62 5.43
CA ARG A 35 19.64 -8.10 6.31
C ARG A 35 20.67 -7.30 5.51
N GLU A 36 21.14 -7.84 4.39
CA GLU A 36 22.09 -7.16 3.50
C GLU A 36 21.53 -5.82 3.00
N HIS A 37 20.24 -5.79 2.62
CA HIS A 37 19.55 -4.56 2.26
C HIS A 37 19.52 -3.54 3.42
N ALA A 38 19.21 -3.99 4.64
CA ALA A 38 19.18 -3.10 5.81
C ALA A 38 20.57 -2.49 6.11
N GLU A 39 21.63 -3.31 6.06
CA GLU A 39 23.01 -2.87 6.25
C GLU A 39 23.44 -1.85 5.19
N TRP A 40 23.12 -2.11 3.93
CA TRP A 40 23.38 -1.17 2.83
C TRP A 40 22.59 0.14 3.00
N SER A 41 21.30 0.05 3.35
CA SER A 41 20.42 1.21 3.55
C SER A 41 20.90 2.09 4.70
N ASP A 42 21.33 1.50 5.83
CA ASP A 42 21.88 2.24 6.96
C ASP A 42 23.21 2.92 6.59
N LYS A 43 24.09 2.23 5.85
CA LYS A 43 25.35 2.80 5.37
C LYS A 43 25.14 3.97 4.38
N THR A 44 24.10 3.89 3.56
CA THR A 44 23.87 4.82 2.44
C THR A 44 23.08 6.05 2.89
N PHE A 45 22.02 5.84 3.68
CA PHE A 45 21.08 6.89 4.05
C PHE A 45 21.20 7.33 5.51
N GLY A 46 21.92 6.58 6.35
CA GLY A 46 22.08 6.89 7.77
C GLY A 46 20.80 6.73 8.58
N ASP A 47 20.72 7.51 9.66
CA ASP A 47 19.61 7.49 10.62
C ASP A 47 18.42 8.32 10.12
N VAL A 48 17.63 7.72 9.22
CA VAL A 48 16.38 8.30 8.70
C VAL A 48 15.18 7.46 9.12
N GLY A 49 14.03 8.14 9.26
CA GLY A 49 12.75 7.53 9.63
C GLY A 49 12.02 6.83 8.46
N PRO A 50 10.89 6.18 8.75
CA PRO A 50 10.16 5.33 7.78
C PRO A 50 9.42 6.12 6.68
N ILE A 51 9.26 7.43 6.83
CA ILE A 51 8.44 8.26 5.92
C ILE A 51 9.03 8.32 4.51
N GLY A 52 10.36 8.40 4.37
CA GLY A 52 11.03 8.44 3.08
C GLY A 52 10.74 7.19 2.24
N PRO A 53 11.08 5.98 2.73
CA PRO A 53 10.77 4.73 2.05
C PRO A 53 9.27 4.54 1.73
N LEU A 54 8.35 4.99 2.60
CA LEU A 54 6.91 4.91 2.32
C LEU A 54 6.47 5.84 1.17
N LYS A 55 7.03 7.04 1.07
CA LYS A 55 6.77 7.93 -0.07
C LYS A 55 7.35 7.34 -1.36
N HIS A 56 8.52 6.73 -1.28
CA HIS A 56 9.14 6.06 -2.42
C HIS A 56 8.29 4.86 -2.86
N LEU A 57 7.81 4.04 -1.93
CA LEU A 57 6.95 2.88 -2.20
C LEU A 57 5.71 3.25 -3.02
N SER A 58 5.15 4.45 -2.81
CA SER A 58 4.00 4.92 -3.60
C SER A 58 4.33 5.16 -5.08
N LYS A 59 5.58 5.46 -5.42
CA LYS A 59 6.04 5.62 -6.81
C LYS A 59 6.33 4.26 -7.44
N GLU A 60 7.05 3.40 -6.74
CA GLU A 60 7.34 2.03 -7.21
C GLU A 60 6.05 1.22 -7.45
N ALA A 61 5.01 1.47 -6.65
CA ALA A 61 3.70 0.85 -6.89
C ALA A 61 3.05 1.31 -8.22
N LEU A 62 3.34 2.52 -8.70
CA LEU A 62 2.88 3.00 -10.01
C LEU A 62 3.74 2.42 -11.14
N GLU A 63 5.05 2.28 -10.93
CA GLU A 63 5.98 1.67 -11.88
C GLU A 63 5.65 0.18 -12.08
N ALA A 64 5.46 -0.57 -11.00
CA ALA A 64 4.97 -1.95 -11.01
C ALA A 64 3.57 -2.11 -11.64
N ALA A 65 2.70 -1.09 -11.52
CA ALA A 65 1.39 -1.12 -12.16
C ALA A 65 1.48 -0.87 -13.68
N ALA A 66 2.51 -0.16 -14.14
CA ALA A 66 2.75 0.11 -15.56
C ALA A 66 3.40 -1.10 -16.27
N ASP A 67 4.26 -1.84 -15.59
CA ASP A 67 4.81 -3.11 -16.07
C ASP A 67 4.74 -4.22 -14.99
N PRO A 68 3.57 -4.85 -14.80
CA PRO A 68 3.43 -5.89 -13.78
C PRO A 68 4.22 -7.16 -14.11
N SER A 69 4.78 -7.27 -15.31
CA SER A 69 5.59 -8.42 -15.74
C SER A 69 7.05 -8.32 -15.33
N ASP A 70 7.54 -7.14 -14.93
CA ASP A 70 8.90 -6.93 -14.44
C ASP A 70 9.04 -7.31 -12.95
N PRO A 71 9.76 -8.38 -12.59
CA PRO A 71 9.96 -8.76 -11.19
C PRO A 71 10.78 -7.76 -10.37
N LEU A 72 11.55 -6.87 -11.00
CA LEU A 72 12.38 -5.88 -10.30
C LEU A 72 11.53 -4.82 -9.62
N GLU A 73 10.47 -4.36 -10.28
CA GLU A 73 9.50 -3.41 -9.71
C GLU A 73 8.83 -3.96 -8.43
N TRP A 74 8.55 -5.26 -8.41
CA TRP A 74 8.07 -5.94 -7.21
C TRP A 74 9.14 -6.05 -6.12
N ALA A 75 10.41 -6.20 -6.50
CA ALA A 75 11.53 -6.23 -5.56
C ALA A 75 11.73 -4.87 -4.90
N ASP A 76 11.62 -3.77 -5.65
CA ASP A 76 11.71 -2.41 -5.10
C ASP A 76 10.63 -2.15 -4.07
N MET A 77 9.38 -2.56 -4.34
CA MET A 77 8.31 -2.48 -3.34
C MET A 77 8.65 -3.26 -2.05
N GLN A 78 9.26 -4.44 -2.17
CA GLN A 78 9.62 -5.27 -1.02
C GLN A 78 10.74 -4.66 -0.18
N PHE A 79 11.77 -4.13 -0.84
CA PHE A 79 12.88 -3.43 -0.18
C PHE A 79 12.39 -2.21 0.59
N LEU A 80 11.56 -1.38 -0.03
CA LEU A 80 11.01 -0.18 0.59
C LEU A 80 10.06 -0.49 1.75
N LEU A 81 9.24 -1.54 1.63
CA LEU A 81 8.36 -1.98 2.71
C LEU A 81 9.18 -2.49 3.91
N TRP A 82 10.21 -3.30 3.68
CA TRP A 82 11.10 -3.77 4.74
C TRP A 82 11.84 -2.62 5.43
N ASP A 83 12.33 -1.66 4.65
CA ASP A 83 13.05 -0.49 5.17
C ASP A 83 12.14 0.39 6.03
N ALA A 84 10.94 0.69 5.55
CA ALA A 84 9.94 1.41 6.31
C ALA A 84 9.59 0.67 7.61
N GLN A 85 9.33 -0.64 7.53
CA GLN A 85 8.93 -1.43 8.69
C GLN A 85 10.03 -1.45 9.77
N ARG A 86 11.29 -1.71 9.39
CA ARG A 86 12.40 -1.76 10.35
C ARG A 86 12.69 -0.38 10.97
N ARG A 87 12.64 0.70 10.18
CA ARG A 87 12.85 2.08 10.64
C ARG A 87 11.73 2.57 11.55
N ALA A 88 10.53 1.98 11.44
CA ALA A 88 9.42 2.19 12.37
C ALA A 88 9.52 1.33 13.65
N GLY A 89 10.54 0.47 13.79
CA GLY A 89 10.67 -0.45 14.92
C GLY A 89 9.62 -1.57 14.94
N ILE A 90 8.95 -1.85 13.82
CA ILE A 90 7.90 -2.86 13.75
C ILE A 90 8.53 -4.24 13.53
N THR A 91 8.39 -5.10 14.53
CA THR A 91 8.89 -6.49 14.51
C THR A 91 8.04 -7.40 13.62
N ASP A 92 8.64 -8.49 13.15
CA ASP A 92 7.94 -9.52 12.37
C ASP A 92 6.74 -10.12 13.13
N LYS A 93 6.84 -10.24 14.45
CA LYS A 93 5.75 -10.69 15.32
C LYS A 93 4.60 -9.68 15.35
N GLN A 94 4.90 -8.38 15.44
CA GLN A 94 3.88 -7.33 15.46
C GLN A 94 3.15 -7.24 14.11
N ILE A 95 3.88 -7.21 12.99
CA ILE A 95 3.24 -7.13 11.67
C ILE A 95 2.44 -8.40 11.36
N THR A 96 2.94 -9.59 11.72
CA THR A 96 2.21 -10.84 11.51
C THR A 96 0.89 -10.84 12.29
N ARG A 97 0.90 -10.42 13.56
CA ARG A 97 -0.34 -10.28 14.34
C ARG A 97 -1.29 -9.27 13.70
N ALA A 98 -0.79 -8.11 13.30
CA ALA A 98 -1.60 -7.08 12.64
C ALA A 98 -2.19 -7.57 11.32
N MET A 99 -1.47 -8.38 10.55
CA MET A 99 -1.98 -9.00 9.31
C MET A 99 -3.13 -9.97 9.60
N VAL A 100 -3.02 -10.81 10.64
CA VAL A 100 -4.09 -11.74 11.06
C VAL A 100 -5.35 -10.97 11.47
N GLU A 101 -5.19 -9.97 12.34
CA GLU A 101 -6.30 -9.12 12.80
C GLU A 101 -6.94 -8.35 11.63
N LYS A 102 -6.12 -7.76 10.75
CA LYS A 102 -6.60 -6.99 9.61
C LYS A 102 -7.31 -7.87 8.59
N LEU A 103 -6.84 -9.09 8.35
CA LEU A 103 -7.51 -10.06 7.48
C LEU A 103 -8.89 -10.44 8.02
N ALA A 104 -9.01 -10.67 9.34
CA ALA A 104 -10.30 -10.95 9.97
C ALA A 104 -11.29 -9.79 9.84
N VAL A 105 -10.82 -8.54 9.97
CA VAL A 105 -11.64 -7.35 9.71
C VAL A 105 -12.06 -7.27 8.24
N ASN A 106 -11.15 -7.50 7.29
CA ASN A 106 -11.43 -7.39 5.87
C ASN A 106 -12.46 -8.44 5.38
N LYS A 107 -12.44 -9.66 5.95
CA LYS A 107 -13.41 -10.73 5.66
C LYS A 107 -14.83 -10.42 6.12
N LYS A 108 -15.01 -9.50 7.07
CA LYS A 108 -16.31 -9.08 7.60
C LYS A 108 -16.89 -7.86 6.88
N ARG A 109 -16.17 -7.29 5.91
CA ARG A 109 -16.60 -6.09 5.18
C ARG A 109 -17.40 -6.45 3.95
N GLU A 110 -18.25 -5.53 3.54
CA GLU A 110 -18.87 -5.54 2.23
C GLU A 110 -17.95 -4.87 1.20
N TRP A 111 -17.90 -5.47 0.02
CA TRP A 111 -17.04 -5.06 -1.09
C TRP A 111 -17.89 -4.86 -2.35
N PRO A 112 -17.59 -3.84 -3.16
CA PRO A 112 -18.24 -3.67 -4.46
C PRO A 112 -17.82 -4.79 -5.42
N GLU A 113 -18.57 -4.91 -6.53
CA GLU A 113 -18.28 -5.87 -7.58
C GLU A 113 -16.85 -5.77 -8.11
N PRO A 114 -16.24 -6.91 -8.49
CA PRO A 114 -14.97 -6.93 -9.17
C PRO A 114 -14.95 -6.16 -10.51
N LYS A 115 -13.88 -5.40 -10.71
CA LYS A 115 -13.48 -4.63 -11.90
C LYS A 115 -11.96 -4.67 -11.96
N ASP A 116 -11.43 -5.17 -13.06
CA ASP A 116 -9.99 -5.32 -13.25
C ASP A 116 -9.28 -3.97 -13.41
N GLY A 117 -8.01 -3.91 -13.01
CA GLY A 117 -7.19 -2.70 -13.10
C GLY A 117 -7.54 -1.55 -12.13
N GLU A 118 -8.56 -1.70 -11.28
CA GLU A 118 -9.08 -0.62 -10.43
C GLU A 118 -8.99 -0.94 -8.94
N PRO A 119 -8.64 0.04 -8.08
CA PRO A 119 -8.60 -0.16 -6.64
C PRO A 119 -9.99 -0.44 -6.07
N ARG A 120 -10.10 -1.45 -5.19
CA ARG A 120 -11.34 -1.74 -4.44
C ARG A 120 -11.31 -1.11 -3.07
N LEU A 121 -12.30 -0.28 -2.79
CA LEU A 121 -12.54 0.28 -1.47
C LEU A 121 -13.75 -0.41 -0.84
N HIS A 122 -13.63 -0.78 0.44
CA HIS A 122 -14.75 -1.28 1.22
C HIS A 122 -15.88 -0.26 1.28
N ILE A 123 -17.12 -0.74 1.26
CA ILE A 123 -18.29 0.08 1.45
C ILE A 123 -18.28 0.57 2.90
N LYS A 124 -18.24 1.88 3.09
CA LYS A 124 -18.51 2.49 4.40
C LYS A 124 -19.97 2.91 4.38
N GLU A 125 -20.73 2.54 5.40
CA GLU A 125 -22.00 3.22 5.67
C GLU A 125 -21.67 4.70 5.82
N GLN A 126 -22.00 5.50 4.81
CA GLN A 126 -21.93 6.94 4.96
C GLN A 126 -23.13 7.29 5.86
N PRO A 127 -22.91 7.92 7.04
CA PRO A 127 -24.03 8.59 7.68
C PRO A 127 -24.58 9.56 6.64
N VAL A 128 -25.87 9.40 6.31
CA VAL A 128 -26.58 10.28 5.39
C VAL A 128 -26.30 11.69 5.88
N PRO A 129 -25.70 12.57 5.07
CA PRO A 129 -25.51 13.94 5.49
C PRO A 129 -26.89 14.47 5.84
N ILE A 130 -27.10 14.81 7.12
CA ILE A 130 -28.26 15.61 7.53
C ILE A 130 -27.98 16.98 6.93
N VAL A 131 -28.34 17.17 5.66
CA VAL A 131 -28.30 18.48 5.02
C VAL A 131 -29.57 19.17 5.49
N PRO A 132 -29.48 20.26 6.27
CA PRO A 132 -30.65 21.08 6.53
C PRO A 132 -31.21 21.55 5.18
N GLU A 133 -32.51 21.37 4.93
CA GLU A 133 -33.17 21.64 3.63
C GLU A 133 -32.98 23.08 3.10
N LYS A 134 -32.39 23.98 3.87
CA LYS A 134 -32.07 25.36 3.48
C LYS A 134 -30.63 25.74 3.83
N MET A 135 -29.67 25.21 3.07
CA MET A 135 -28.32 25.80 3.03
C MET A 135 -28.16 26.60 1.73
N SER A 136 -27.59 27.80 1.83
CA SER A 136 -27.23 28.57 0.64
C SER A 136 -26.13 27.84 -0.14
N LYS A 137 -26.04 28.06 -1.46
CA LYS A 137 -24.97 27.49 -2.30
C LYS A 137 -23.57 27.79 -1.74
N HIS A 138 -23.40 28.96 -1.13
CA HIS A 138 -22.17 29.35 -0.46
C HIS A 138 -21.87 28.50 0.79
N ALA A 139 -22.87 28.18 1.59
CA ALA A 139 -22.68 27.34 2.78
C ALA A 139 -22.37 25.89 2.40
N LEU A 140 -22.96 25.37 1.31
CA LEU A 140 -22.60 24.07 0.75
C LEU A 140 -21.16 24.04 0.23
N PHE A 141 -20.72 25.13 -0.39
CA PHE A 141 -19.35 25.29 -0.89
C PHE A 141 -18.31 25.27 0.23
N GLU A 142 -18.54 26.00 1.32
CA GLU A 142 -17.65 26.01 2.48
C GLU A 142 -17.54 24.64 3.16
N VAL A 143 -18.66 23.92 3.27
CA VAL A 143 -18.66 22.54 3.80
C VAL A 143 -17.86 21.60 2.89
N ALA A 144 -17.97 21.75 1.57
CA ALA A 144 -17.19 20.95 0.62
C ALA A 144 -15.70 21.25 0.73
N ILE A 145 -15.30 22.52 0.86
CA ILE A 145 -13.89 22.94 1.06
C ILE A 145 -13.35 22.40 2.37
N ALA A 146 -14.06 22.57 3.48
CA ALA A 146 -13.61 22.11 4.80
C ALA A 146 -13.43 20.58 4.84
N ARG A 147 -14.38 19.85 4.23
CA ARG A 147 -14.29 18.39 4.10
C ARG A 147 -13.13 17.97 3.20
N PHE A 148 -12.91 18.68 2.10
CA PHE A 148 -11.80 18.42 1.19
C PHE A 148 -10.43 18.69 1.83
N SER A 149 -10.28 19.80 2.53
CA SER A 149 -9.06 20.18 3.26
C SER A 149 -8.68 19.10 4.28
N LYS A 150 -9.65 18.66 5.10
CA LYS A 150 -9.45 17.59 6.09
C LYS A 150 -9.10 16.24 5.45
N MET A 151 -9.63 15.93 4.28
CA MET A 151 -9.33 14.68 3.56
C MET A 151 -7.97 14.69 2.85
N ASN A 152 -7.29 15.83 2.78
CA ASN A 152 -5.99 15.97 2.10
C ASN A 152 -4.84 16.34 3.05
N GLU A 153 -5.10 16.45 4.35
CA GLU A 153 -4.07 16.70 5.35
C GLU A 153 -3.06 15.52 5.38
N GLY A 154 -1.79 15.81 5.10
CA GLY A 154 -0.70 14.81 5.06
C GLY A 154 -0.41 14.15 3.71
N PHE A 155 -1.12 14.48 2.62
CA PHE A 155 -0.86 13.90 1.30
C PHE A 155 0.18 14.71 0.50
N PRO A 156 1.34 14.13 0.11
CA PRO A 156 2.42 14.89 -0.53
C PRO A 156 2.46 14.65 -2.04
N ILE A 157 1.37 14.88 -2.79
CA ILE A 157 1.41 14.84 -4.26
C ILE A 157 0.51 15.95 -4.83
N LYS A 158 1.13 16.92 -5.52
CA LYS A 158 0.43 17.93 -6.32
C LYS A 158 -0.25 17.23 -7.51
N ARG A 159 -1.54 17.53 -7.67
CA ARG A 159 -2.38 17.34 -8.89
C ARG A 159 -2.69 15.89 -9.30
N PHE A 160 -3.80 15.39 -8.80
CA PHE A 160 -4.74 14.51 -9.55
C PHE A 160 -6.19 14.65 -9.03
N LYS A 161 -6.39 15.15 -7.80
CA LYS A 161 -7.72 15.52 -7.26
C LYS A 161 -8.23 16.90 -7.69
N ALA A 162 -7.33 17.80 -8.12
CA ALA A 162 -7.72 19.12 -8.62
C ALA A 162 -8.56 18.98 -9.89
N ASP A 163 -8.28 17.98 -10.72
CA ASP A 163 -8.99 17.78 -12.00
C ASP A 163 -10.42 17.28 -11.80
N TRP A 164 -10.67 16.50 -10.74
CA TRP A 164 -12.03 16.10 -10.35
C TRP A 164 -12.83 17.29 -9.79
N VAL A 165 -12.20 18.13 -8.97
CA VAL A 165 -12.84 19.35 -8.44
C VAL A 165 -13.08 20.37 -9.55
N ILE A 166 -12.14 20.54 -10.49
CA ILE A 166 -12.29 21.41 -11.66
C ILE A 166 -13.40 20.88 -12.57
N SER A 167 -13.47 19.57 -12.82
CA SER A 167 -14.55 18.96 -13.62
C SER A 167 -15.92 19.14 -12.96
N TRP A 168 -16.02 18.85 -11.66
CA TRP A 168 -17.27 19.06 -10.92
C TRP A 168 -17.66 20.55 -10.85
N MET A 169 -16.68 21.46 -10.69
CA MET A 169 -16.91 22.90 -10.75
C MET A 169 -17.37 23.36 -12.12
N LEU A 170 -16.79 22.87 -13.22
CA LEU A 170 -17.20 23.21 -14.58
C LEU A 170 -18.59 22.68 -14.93
N GLU A 171 -18.98 21.51 -14.40
CA GLU A 171 -20.33 20.95 -14.56
C GLU A 171 -21.40 21.72 -13.77
N ASN A 172 -21.08 22.14 -12.54
CA ASN A 172 -22.07 22.73 -11.62
C ASN A 172 -22.06 24.26 -11.60
N PHE A 173 -20.97 24.87 -12.07
CA PHE A 173 -20.78 26.31 -12.21
C PHE A 173 -20.12 26.62 -13.57
N PRO A 174 -20.79 26.29 -14.69
CA PRO A 174 -20.22 26.53 -16.01
C PRO A 174 -19.91 28.01 -16.17
N PRO A 175 -18.77 28.37 -16.79
CA PRO A 175 -18.41 29.76 -17.00
C PRO A 175 -19.51 30.44 -17.81
N VAL A 176 -20.02 31.57 -17.29
CA VAL A 176 -21.01 32.38 -18.00
C VAL A 176 -20.37 32.83 -19.30
N ALA A 177 -20.95 32.44 -20.44
CA ALA A 177 -20.52 32.93 -21.74
C ALA A 177 -20.55 34.46 -21.69
N GLN A 178 -19.37 35.10 -21.76
CA GLN A 178 -19.32 36.53 -22.01
C GLN A 178 -20.01 36.74 -23.35
N LYS A 179 -21.13 37.46 -23.36
CA LYS A 179 -21.70 37.94 -24.61
C LYS A 179 -20.61 38.73 -25.32
N GLN A 180 -20.08 38.18 -26.40
CA GLN A 180 -19.59 39.02 -27.48
C GLN A 180 -20.82 39.78 -27.99
N GLY A 181 -20.97 41.02 -27.53
CA GLY A 181 -21.63 42.08 -28.29
C GLY A 181 -20.52 43.10 -28.55
N ASP A 182 -20.01 43.16 -29.76
CA ASP A 182 -20.53 43.95 -30.90
C ASP A 182 -20.24 45.45 -30.71
N ASN A 183 -19.23 45.90 -31.47
CA ASN A 183 -18.85 47.27 -31.86
C ASN A 183 -19.18 48.44 -30.92
#